data_AF-A0A7S3ISD7-F1
#
_entry.id   AF-A0A7S3ISD7-F1
#
_cell.length_a   1.000
_cell.length_b   1.000
_cell.length_c   1.000
_cell.angle_alpha   90.00
_cell.angle_beta   90.00
_cell.angle_gamma   90.00
#
_symmetry.space_group_name_H-M   'P 1'
#
loop_
_entity.id
_entity.type
_entity.pdbx_description
1 polymer ?
#
loop_
_entity_poly.entity_id
_entity_poly.type
_entity_poly.pdbx_seq_one_letter_code
_entity_poly.pdbx_strand_id
1 'polypeptide(L)'
;MGTFVKDTAVELKGGSRINYIFYQVYCKEISEIKPFDALSDEDVKTAIRNASALHPNILIPEMAFEILSKKQIQRLESPSLQCVQLVFEELRKIVMEIEMPELYRFQGLRRKINEEMLQLLSSCLRPTNQMVKHLVMIQDAYINTYHPDFQKQAALNVKDMLERDEAEERKAGQRVMNKVSEIEESEFDQSHKVTVGQNLQMDERVKDFSSYEVNKYMQKNVRPIHMPQMQTFKRAEDDDPGQYASRSQNEIGVVKNLIVNYFNTVRKTMNDTVPKTIMAFLVNKSKNDAQNCLIQTIYGDGTQLQSLLGEDTETRQRREHCEEMAKTLRDSLDYLNEVRDFYFKEASEGL
;
A
#
# COMPACT_ATOMS: atom_id res chain seq x y z
N MET A 1 -31.32 31.61 -16.12
CA MET A 1 -30.55 31.90 -14.88
C MET A 1 -30.92 30.85 -13.83
N GLY A 2 -30.13 29.79 -13.63
CA GLY A 2 -30.35 28.85 -12.52
C GLY A 2 -29.96 27.37 -12.68
N THR A 3 -29.42 26.92 -13.81
CA THR A 3 -29.05 25.50 -14.02
C THR A 3 -27.57 25.18 -13.76
N PHE A 4 -26.70 26.18 -13.62
CA PHE A 4 -25.25 25.97 -13.64
C PHE A 4 -24.65 25.28 -12.39
N VAL A 5 -25.36 25.25 -11.26
CA VAL A 5 -24.80 24.83 -9.97
C VAL A 5 -25.20 23.40 -9.57
N LYS A 6 -26.32 22.87 -10.08
CA LYS A 6 -26.80 21.54 -9.66
C LYS A 6 -26.10 20.40 -10.37
N ASP A 7 -25.75 20.55 -11.65
CA ASP A 7 -25.13 19.47 -12.43
C ASP A 7 -23.62 19.31 -12.15
N THR A 8 -22.96 20.38 -11.69
CA THR A 8 -21.54 20.38 -11.31
C THR A 8 -21.29 19.93 -9.87
N ALA A 9 -22.33 19.78 -9.05
CA ALA A 9 -22.21 19.51 -7.60
C ALA A 9 -22.49 18.06 -7.19
N VAL A 10 -22.74 17.15 -8.14
CA VAL A 10 -23.14 15.75 -7.83
C VAL A 10 -21.93 14.82 -7.66
N GLU A 11 -20.83 15.06 -8.39
CA GLU A 11 -19.66 14.17 -8.41
C GLU A 11 -18.37 14.96 -8.20
N LEU A 12 -17.43 14.41 -7.41
CA LEU A 12 -16.07 14.94 -7.33
C LEU A 12 -15.38 14.69 -8.67
N LYS A 13 -14.95 15.76 -9.34
CA LYS A 13 -14.29 15.69 -10.65
C LYS A 13 -12.92 16.37 -10.64
N GLY A 14 -12.02 15.83 -11.44
CA GLY A 14 -10.72 16.44 -11.71
C GLY A 14 -9.85 16.56 -10.45
N GLY A 15 -9.42 17.78 -10.12
CA GLY A 15 -8.49 18.02 -9.00
C GLY A 15 -9.01 17.54 -7.64
N SER A 16 -10.31 17.70 -7.37
CA SER A 16 -10.91 17.24 -6.11
C SER A 16 -10.99 15.72 -6.04
N ARG A 17 -11.24 15.05 -7.18
CA ARG A 17 -11.22 13.59 -7.29
C ARG A 17 -9.82 13.01 -7.13
N ILE A 18 -8.81 13.65 -7.72
CA ILE A 18 -7.40 13.28 -7.52
C ILE A 18 -7.01 13.40 -6.04
N ASN A 19 -7.40 14.50 -5.37
CA ASN A 19 -7.16 14.67 -3.93
C ASN A 19 -7.84 13.56 -3.11
N TYR A 20 -9.09 13.21 -3.43
CA TYR A 20 -9.80 12.10 -2.82
C TYR A 20 -9.06 10.75 -3.02
N ILE A 21 -8.54 10.48 -4.23
CA ILE A 21 -7.76 9.27 -4.52
C ILE A 21 -6.51 9.22 -3.63
N PHE A 22 -5.80 10.33 -3.45
CA PHE A 22 -4.61 10.35 -2.60
C PHE A 22 -4.94 10.10 -1.12
N TYR A 23 -5.89 10.85 -0.55
CA TYR A 23 -6.10 10.85 0.90
C TYR A 23 -7.13 9.82 1.39
N GLN A 24 -8.21 9.60 0.66
CA GLN A 24 -9.30 8.72 1.12
C GLN A 24 -9.22 7.30 0.56
N VAL A 25 -8.57 7.13 -0.59
CA VAL A 25 -8.35 5.79 -1.18
C VAL A 25 -6.96 5.29 -0.81
N TYR A 26 -5.90 5.91 -1.34
CA TYR A 26 -4.54 5.41 -1.18
C TYR A 26 -4.05 5.41 0.26
N CYS A 27 -4.10 6.55 0.96
CA CYS A 27 -3.66 6.60 2.37
C CYS A 27 -4.46 5.66 3.27
N LYS A 28 -5.74 5.41 2.97
CA LYS A 28 -6.58 4.47 3.70
C LYS A 28 -6.14 3.02 3.46
N GLU A 29 -6.05 2.60 2.19
CA GLU A 29 -5.59 1.26 1.79
C GLU A 29 -4.22 0.94 2.40
N ILE A 30 -3.26 1.86 2.29
CA ILE A 30 -1.92 1.70 2.84
C ILE A 30 -1.94 1.59 4.38
N SER A 31 -2.87 2.28 5.04
CA SER A 31 -3.03 2.22 6.50
C SER A 31 -3.67 0.91 6.98
N GLU A 32 -4.53 0.31 6.16
CA GLU A 32 -5.24 -0.93 6.48
C GLU A 32 -4.36 -2.19 6.33
N ILE A 33 -3.30 -2.14 5.51
CA ILE A 33 -2.34 -3.24 5.37
C ILE A 33 -1.70 -3.55 6.72
N LYS A 34 -1.98 -4.73 7.30
CA LYS A 34 -1.32 -5.15 8.54
C LYS A 34 0.00 -5.83 8.22
N PRO A 35 1.07 -5.55 9.00
CA PRO A 35 2.39 -6.16 8.81
C PRO A 35 2.40 -7.69 8.94
N PHE A 36 1.42 -8.26 9.65
CA PHE A 36 1.37 -9.69 9.96
C PHE A 36 0.21 -10.45 9.30
N ASP A 37 -0.54 -9.84 8.38
CA ASP A 37 -1.62 -10.55 7.67
C ASP A 37 -1.11 -11.78 6.90
N ALA A 38 0.16 -11.75 6.49
CA ALA A 38 0.84 -12.82 5.76
C ALA A 38 2.07 -13.39 6.50
N LEU A 39 2.20 -13.13 7.80
CA LEU A 39 3.30 -13.64 8.63
C LEU A 39 2.74 -14.21 9.93
N SER A 40 2.82 -15.53 10.07
CA SER A 40 2.50 -16.21 11.33
C SER A 40 3.66 -16.14 12.32
N ASP A 41 3.36 -16.32 13.60
CA ASP A 41 4.36 -16.43 14.68
C ASP A 41 5.40 -17.51 14.36
N GLU A 42 4.95 -18.60 13.75
CA GLU A 42 5.81 -19.68 13.30
C GLU A 42 6.73 -19.28 12.14
N ASP A 43 6.31 -18.37 11.25
CA ASP A 43 7.18 -17.84 10.19
C ASP A 43 8.27 -16.96 10.78
N VAL A 44 7.91 -16.11 11.75
CA VAL A 44 8.86 -15.25 12.48
C VAL A 44 9.86 -16.10 13.24
N LYS A 45 9.38 -17.12 13.96
CA LYS A 45 10.21 -18.08 14.69
C LYS A 45 11.16 -18.83 13.76
N THR A 46 10.66 -19.30 12.62
CA THR A 46 11.48 -19.97 11.61
C THR A 46 12.52 -19.03 11.01
N ALA A 47 12.18 -17.77 10.76
CA ALA A 47 13.11 -16.76 10.26
C ALA A 47 14.23 -16.44 11.27
N ILE A 48 13.90 -16.29 12.55
CA ILE A 48 14.88 -16.10 13.64
C ILE A 48 15.83 -17.30 13.70
N ARG A 49 15.31 -18.52 13.58
CA ARG A 49 16.11 -19.74 13.62
C ARG A 49 17.04 -19.84 12.42
N ASN A 50 16.52 -19.59 11.22
CA ASN A 50 17.30 -19.59 9.98
C ASN A 50 18.41 -18.52 10.01
N ALA A 51 18.13 -17.33 10.57
CA ALA A 51 19.13 -16.29 10.76
C ALA A 51 20.20 -16.66 11.81
N SER A 52 19.87 -17.54 12.76
CA SER A 52 20.79 -18.03 13.79
C SER A 52 21.71 -19.17 13.32
N ALA A 53 21.38 -19.78 12.17
CA ALA A 53 22.14 -20.86 11.55
C ALA A 53 22.49 -21.99 12.54
N LEU A 54 23.79 -22.20 12.82
CA LEU A 54 24.31 -23.30 13.63
C LEU A 54 24.50 -22.93 15.12
N HIS A 55 24.32 -21.67 15.49
CA HIS A 55 24.68 -21.18 16.82
C HIS A 55 23.44 -20.84 17.65
N PRO A 56 23.34 -21.34 18.91
CA PRO A 56 22.34 -20.87 19.84
C PRO A 56 22.69 -19.42 20.23
N ASN A 57 21.96 -18.47 19.68
CA ASN A 57 22.22 -17.06 19.91
C ASN A 57 21.79 -16.63 21.30
N ILE A 58 22.53 -15.69 21.90
CA ILE A 58 22.19 -15.03 23.17
C ILE A 58 21.35 -13.76 22.93
N LEU A 59 21.39 -13.22 21.72
CA LEU A 59 20.68 -12.02 21.28
C LEU A 59 19.80 -12.31 20.06
N ILE A 60 18.79 -11.47 19.85
CA ILE A 60 17.92 -11.54 18.67
C ILE A 60 18.75 -11.23 17.41
N PRO A 61 18.74 -12.09 16.36
CA PRO A 61 19.48 -11.83 15.13
C PRO A 61 18.91 -10.64 14.35
N GLU A 62 19.74 -9.63 14.09
CA GLU A 62 19.37 -8.44 13.29
C GLU A 62 18.88 -8.82 11.88
N MET A 63 19.48 -9.86 11.30
CA MET A 63 19.15 -10.35 9.96
C MET A 63 17.69 -10.83 9.83
N ALA A 64 17.11 -11.40 10.89
CA ALA A 64 15.72 -11.86 10.87
C ALA A 64 14.75 -10.67 10.75
N PHE A 65 15.01 -9.60 11.50
CA PHE A 65 14.27 -8.34 11.39
C PHE A 65 14.44 -7.73 9.99
N GLU A 66 15.65 -7.72 9.45
CA GLU A 66 15.95 -7.12 8.15
C GLU A 66 15.16 -7.80 7.02
N ILE A 67 15.23 -9.14 6.93
CA ILE A 67 14.56 -9.91 5.88
C ILE A 67 13.04 -9.76 5.97
N LEU A 68 12.48 -9.85 7.18
CA LEU A 68 11.03 -9.76 7.37
C LEU A 68 10.51 -8.35 7.05
N SER A 69 11.23 -7.31 7.47
CA SER A 69 10.91 -5.91 7.17
C SER A 69 10.90 -5.64 5.67
N LYS A 70 11.95 -6.08 4.93
CA LYS A 70 12.03 -5.96 3.46
C LYS A 70 10.84 -6.60 2.76
N LYS A 71 10.48 -7.83 3.16
CA LYS A 71 9.31 -8.53 2.62
C LYS A 71 8.00 -7.76 2.85
N GLN A 72 7.85 -7.08 3.98
CA GLN A 72 6.67 -6.23 4.22
C GLN A 72 6.70 -4.95 3.38
N ILE A 73 7.85 -4.29 3.21
CA ILE A 73 7.99 -3.07 2.40
C ILE A 73 7.58 -3.33 0.94
N GLN A 74 7.96 -4.48 0.37
CA GLN A 74 7.59 -4.86 -0.99
C GLN A 74 6.07 -4.94 -1.22
N ARG A 75 5.27 -5.21 -0.17
CA ARG A 75 3.80 -5.24 -0.28
C ARG A 75 3.19 -3.87 -0.57
N LEU A 76 3.93 -2.78 -0.33
CA LEU A 76 3.48 -1.41 -0.62
C LEU A 76 3.54 -1.06 -2.12
N GLU A 77 4.24 -1.85 -2.95
CA GLU A 77 4.39 -1.58 -4.38
C GLU A 77 3.03 -1.64 -5.12
N SER A 78 2.31 -2.75 -4.97
CA SER A 78 1.03 -2.98 -5.65
C SER A 78 0.00 -1.85 -5.41
N PRO A 79 -0.35 -1.48 -4.16
CA PRO A 79 -1.31 -0.38 -3.91
C PRO A 79 -0.78 0.97 -4.39
N SER A 80 0.53 1.21 -4.37
CA SER A 80 1.13 2.44 -4.91
C SER A 80 0.96 2.54 -6.42
N LEU A 81 1.17 1.44 -7.16
CA LEU A 81 0.95 1.40 -8.61
C LEU A 81 -0.54 1.51 -8.96
N GLN A 82 -1.43 0.92 -8.17
CA GLN A 82 -2.88 1.09 -8.35
C GLN A 82 -3.29 2.55 -8.17
N CYS A 83 -2.71 3.28 -7.22
CA CYS A 83 -2.94 4.72 -7.06
C CYS A 83 -2.56 5.51 -8.32
N VAL A 84 -1.42 5.19 -8.94
CA VAL A 84 -1.01 5.80 -10.23
C VAL A 84 -2.07 5.57 -11.30
N GLN A 85 -2.59 4.34 -11.41
CA GLN A 85 -3.60 3.99 -12.41
C GLN A 85 -4.93 4.74 -12.19
N LEU A 86 -5.39 4.83 -10.94
CA LEU A 86 -6.62 5.57 -10.61
C LEU A 86 -6.50 7.05 -10.99
N VAL A 87 -5.35 7.68 -10.73
CA VAL A 87 -5.12 9.07 -11.13
C VAL A 87 -5.03 9.20 -12.64
N PHE A 88 -4.38 8.25 -13.33
CA PHE A 88 -4.32 8.24 -14.79
C PHE A 88 -5.71 8.12 -15.42
N GLU A 89 -6.59 7.26 -14.90
CA GLU A 89 -7.97 7.14 -15.34
C GLU A 89 -8.75 8.44 -15.14
N GLU A 90 -8.56 9.11 -14.00
CA GLU A 90 -9.19 10.41 -13.75
C GLU A 90 -8.70 11.48 -14.74
N LEU A 91 -7.39 11.55 -15.01
CA LEU A 91 -6.85 12.48 -16.02
C LEU A 91 -7.39 12.18 -17.42
N ARG A 92 -7.55 10.90 -17.78
CA ARG A 92 -8.16 10.51 -19.06
C ARG A 92 -9.61 10.96 -19.15
N LYS A 93 -10.39 10.80 -18.08
CA LYS A 93 -11.78 11.29 -18.02
C LYS A 93 -11.82 12.80 -18.21
N ILE A 94 -10.96 13.55 -17.52
CA ILE A 94 -10.86 15.01 -17.70
C ILE A 94 -10.62 15.34 -19.18
N VAL A 95 -9.64 14.70 -19.83
CA VAL A 95 -9.35 14.95 -21.26
C VAL A 95 -10.56 14.66 -22.15
N MET A 96 -11.31 13.59 -21.88
CA MET A 96 -12.49 13.23 -22.67
C MET A 96 -13.70 14.15 -22.42
N GLU A 97 -13.83 14.68 -21.20
CA GLU A 97 -14.92 15.60 -20.81
C GLU A 97 -14.66 17.06 -21.18
N ILE A 98 -13.46 17.42 -21.69
CA ILE A 98 -13.20 18.78 -22.16
C ILE A 98 -14.09 19.07 -23.38
N GLU A 99 -15.01 20.02 -23.20
CA GLU A 99 -15.84 20.57 -24.25
C GLU A 99 -15.26 21.89 -24.74
N MET A 100 -15.00 21.99 -26.05
CA MET A 100 -14.62 23.24 -26.71
C MET A 100 -15.64 23.52 -27.81
N PRO A 101 -16.64 24.38 -27.55
CA PRO A 101 -17.74 24.65 -28.48
C PRO A 101 -17.26 25.09 -29.87
N GLU A 102 -16.14 25.80 -29.94
CA GLU A 102 -15.50 26.26 -31.18
C GLU A 102 -15.05 25.08 -32.06
N LEU A 103 -14.71 23.95 -31.44
CA LEU A 103 -14.30 22.73 -32.14
C LEU A 103 -15.48 21.83 -32.54
N TYR A 104 -16.72 22.14 -32.16
CA TYR A 104 -17.88 21.35 -32.61
C TYR A 104 -18.07 21.39 -34.13
N ARG A 105 -17.63 22.48 -34.78
CA ARG A 105 -17.57 22.59 -36.24
C ARG A 105 -16.51 21.69 -36.87
N PHE A 106 -15.41 21.43 -36.17
CA PHE A 106 -14.22 20.75 -36.66
C PHE A 106 -13.96 19.45 -35.88
N GLN A 107 -14.84 18.46 -36.07
CA GLN A 107 -14.78 17.19 -35.33
C GLN A 107 -13.49 16.40 -35.58
N GLY A 108 -12.89 16.52 -36.77
CA GLY A 108 -11.60 15.91 -37.09
C GLY A 108 -10.47 16.44 -36.20
N LEU A 109 -10.36 17.77 -36.09
CA LEU A 109 -9.41 18.41 -35.18
C LEU A 109 -9.67 18.05 -33.71
N ARG A 110 -10.93 18.04 -33.27
CA ARG A 110 -11.29 17.63 -31.90
C ARG A 110 -10.81 16.21 -31.58
N ARG A 111 -11.06 15.27 -32.48
CA ARG A 111 -10.63 13.87 -32.32
C ARG A 111 -9.12 13.76 -32.23
N LYS A 112 -8.41 14.45 -33.13
CA LYS A 112 -6.94 14.45 -33.15
C LYS A 112 -6.36 15.03 -31.86
N ILE A 113 -6.88 16.15 -31.36
CA ILE A 113 -6.45 16.72 -30.07
C ILE A 113 -6.63 15.72 -28.92
N ASN A 114 -7.78 15.05 -28.85
CA ASN A 114 -8.02 14.05 -27.81
C ASN A 114 -7.08 12.85 -27.92
N GLU A 115 -6.84 12.33 -29.12
CA GLU A 115 -5.90 11.24 -29.36
C GLU A 115 -4.48 11.60 -28.88
N GLU A 116 -3.99 12.78 -29.25
CA GLU A 116 -2.66 13.25 -28.85
C GLU A 116 -2.54 13.49 -27.35
N MET A 117 -3.56 14.06 -26.71
CA MET A 117 -3.57 14.24 -25.26
C MET A 117 -3.59 12.90 -24.52
N LEU A 118 -4.35 11.91 -25.00
CA LEU A 118 -4.35 10.56 -24.43
C LEU A 118 -3.01 9.84 -24.63
N GLN A 119 -2.36 10.06 -25.78
CA GLN A 119 -1.03 9.53 -26.05
C GLN A 119 0.03 10.16 -25.15
N LEU A 120 -0.04 11.49 -24.92
CA LEU A 120 0.82 12.19 -23.99
C LEU A 120 0.67 11.64 -22.57
N LEU A 121 -0.57 11.49 -22.08
CA LEU A 121 -0.81 10.89 -20.76
C LEU A 121 -0.22 9.48 -20.66
N SER A 122 -0.40 8.66 -21.70
CA SER A 122 0.11 7.29 -21.74
C SER A 122 1.65 7.26 -21.74
N SER A 123 2.28 8.22 -22.42
CA SER A 123 3.75 8.34 -22.42
C SER A 123 4.31 8.70 -21.03
N CYS A 124 3.57 9.48 -20.24
CA CYS A 124 3.94 9.87 -18.86
C CYS A 124 3.71 8.75 -17.83
N LEU A 125 2.82 7.78 -18.14
CA LEU A 125 2.46 6.70 -17.23
C LEU A 125 3.64 5.75 -16.92
N ARG A 126 4.42 5.37 -17.95
CA ARG A 126 5.54 4.44 -17.79
C ARG A 126 6.65 5.00 -16.88
N PRO A 127 7.17 6.23 -17.10
CA PRO A 127 8.14 6.85 -16.18
C PRO A 127 7.60 6.98 -14.75
N THR A 128 6.33 7.31 -14.58
CA THR A 128 5.70 7.44 -13.26
C THR A 128 5.69 6.11 -12.51
N ASN A 129 5.25 5.03 -13.18
CA ASN A 129 5.26 3.68 -12.60
C ASN A 129 6.68 3.23 -12.24
N GLN A 130 7.67 3.50 -13.10
CA GLN A 130 9.08 3.18 -12.81
C GLN A 130 9.59 3.93 -11.58
N MET A 131 9.28 5.23 -11.47
CA MET A 131 9.69 6.02 -10.32
C MET A 131 9.06 5.51 -9.02
N VAL A 132 7.77 5.14 -9.03
CA VAL A 132 7.12 4.53 -7.85
C VAL A 132 7.77 3.21 -7.45
N LYS A 133 8.13 2.36 -8.42
CA LYS A 133 8.90 1.13 -8.15
C LYS A 133 10.27 1.43 -7.54
N HIS A 134 10.96 2.44 -8.06
CA HIS A 134 12.25 2.87 -7.49
C HIS A 134 12.09 3.39 -6.06
N LEU A 135 11.00 4.08 -5.71
CA LEU A 135 10.74 4.49 -4.33
C LEU A 135 10.70 3.29 -3.38
N VAL A 136 9.99 2.22 -3.76
CA VAL A 136 9.94 0.99 -2.95
C VAL A 136 11.33 0.33 -2.88
N MET A 137 12.04 0.24 -4.01
CA MET A 137 13.40 -0.31 -4.07
C MET A 137 14.37 0.45 -3.16
N ILE A 138 14.25 1.78 -3.08
CA ILE A 138 15.08 2.61 -2.20
C ILE A 138 14.81 2.29 -0.72
N GLN A 139 13.53 2.10 -0.35
CA GLN A 139 13.16 1.72 1.02
C GLN A 139 13.60 0.29 1.37
N ASP A 140 13.61 -0.61 0.38
CA ASP A 140 14.04 -2.01 0.53
C ASP A 140 15.57 -2.16 0.60
N ALA A 141 16.32 -1.27 -0.06
CA ALA A 141 17.78 -1.37 -0.16
C ALA A 141 18.51 -1.15 1.17
N TYR A 142 17.99 -0.27 2.04
CA TYR A 142 18.63 0.06 3.30
C TYR A 142 17.62 0.33 4.42
N ILE A 143 17.80 -0.38 5.55
CA ILE A 143 16.98 -0.20 6.75
C ILE A 143 17.68 0.76 7.72
N ASN A 144 17.13 1.97 7.86
CA ASN A 144 17.72 3.00 8.71
C ASN A 144 17.22 2.89 10.16
N THR A 145 17.97 2.19 11.00
CA THR A 145 17.69 2.06 12.44
C THR A 145 17.94 3.35 13.25
N TYR A 146 18.60 4.35 12.66
CA TYR A 146 18.80 5.68 13.27
C TYR A 146 17.66 6.66 12.96
N HIS A 147 16.61 6.21 12.27
CA HIS A 147 15.48 7.08 11.96
C HIS A 147 14.82 7.59 13.26
N PRO A 148 14.60 8.91 13.42
CA PRO A 148 14.14 9.49 14.68
C PRO A 148 12.77 8.96 15.11
N ASP A 149 11.85 8.73 14.16
CA ASP A 149 10.54 8.15 14.49
C ASP A 149 10.64 6.68 14.91
N PHE A 150 11.58 5.94 14.33
CA PHE A 150 11.82 4.54 14.69
C PHE A 150 12.43 4.44 16.09
N GLN A 151 13.45 5.26 16.39
CA GLN A 151 14.08 5.30 17.71
C GLN A 151 13.11 5.75 18.81
N LYS A 152 12.29 6.78 18.55
CA LYS A 152 11.27 7.26 19.50
C LYS A 152 10.25 6.17 19.82
N GLN A 153 9.72 5.50 18.79
CA GLN A 153 8.75 4.41 18.99
C GLN A 153 9.36 3.18 19.64
N ALA A 154 10.61 2.85 19.31
CA ALA A 154 11.34 1.77 19.97
C ALA A 154 11.54 2.07 21.46
N ALA A 155 11.94 3.30 21.82
CA ALA A 155 12.11 3.72 23.21
C ALA A 155 10.80 3.71 24.02
N LEU A 156 9.70 4.18 23.42
CA LEU A 156 8.37 4.13 24.03
C LEU A 156 7.91 2.69 24.26
N ASN A 157 8.09 1.81 23.27
CA ASN A 157 7.71 0.41 23.41
C ASN A 157 8.51 -0.30 24.50
N VAL A 158 9.83 -0.03 24.63
CA VAL A 158 10.64 -0.58 25.73
C VAL A 158 10.12 -0.08 27.07
N LYS A 159 9.77 1.20 27.17
CA LYS A 159 9.18 1.76 28.40
C LYS A 159 7.84 1.09 28.73
N ASP A 160 6.94 0.94 27.78
CA ASP A 160 5.64 0.27 27.97
C ASP A 160 5.80 -1.21 28.35
N MET A 161 6.83 -1.89 27.84
CA MET A 161 7.14 -3.27 28.23
C MET A 161 7.64 -3.33 29.67
N LEU A 162 8.56 -2.44 30.08
CA LEU A 162 9.03 -2.36 31.46
C LEU A 162 7.89 -2.04 32.44
N GLU A 163 6.98 -1.13 32.09
CA GLU A 163 5.82 -0.79 32.91
C GLU A 163 4.83 -1.96 33.05
N ARG A 164 4.69 -2.81 32.02
CA ARG A 164 3.87 -4.03 32.08
C ARG A 164 4.50 -5.09 32.97
N ASP A 165 5.80 -5.31 32.84
CA ASP A 165 6.53 -6.27 33.67
C ASP A 165 6.47 -5.86 35.15
N GLU A 166 6.64 -4.57 35.47
CA GLU A 166 6.45 -4.05 36.83
C GLU A 166 5.01 -4.23 37.35
N ALA A 167 4.01 -4.04 36.49
CA ALA A 167 2.61 -4.22 36.87
C ALA A 167 2.26 -5.70 37.10
N GLU A 168 2.86 -6.61 36.35
CA GLU A 168 2.73 -8.05 36.55
C GLU A 168 3.44 -8.52 37.83
N GLU A 169 4.65 -8.01 38.11
CA GLU A 169 5.34 -8.27 39.37
C GLU A 169 4.56 -7.75 40.59
N ARG A 170 3.97 -6.54 40.52
CA ARG A 170 3.11 -6.03 41.59
C ARG A 170 1.89 -6.92 41.81
N LYS A 171 1.27 -7.42 40.74
CA LYS A 171 0.12 -8.36 40.84
C LYS A 171 0.53 -9.73 41.38
N ALA A 172 1.71 -10.23 41.00
CA ALA A 172 2.25 -11.48 41.52
C ALA A 172 2.60 -11.36 43.01
N GLY A 173 3.24 -10.26 43.42
CA GLY A 173 3.53 -9.94 44.83
C GLY A 173 2.26 -9.81 45.67
N GLN A 174 1.21 -9.17 45.13
CA GLN A 174 -0.09 -9.08 45.82
C GLN A 174 -0.76 -10.46 46.00
N ARG A 175 -0.62 -11.37 45.01
CA ARG A 175 -1.13 -12.75 45.13
C ARG A 175 -0.37 -13.57 46.16
N VAL A 176 0.95 -13.37 46.27
CA VAL A 176 1.77 -14.03 47.30
C VAL A 176 1.42 -13.49 48.69
N MET A 177 1.29 -12.17 48.86
CA MET A 177 0.84 -11.58 50.13
C MET A 177 -0.54 -12.08 50.55
N ASN A 178 -1.50 -12.17 49.62
CA ASN A 178 -2.83 -12.72 49.92
C ASN A 178 -2.76 -14.20 50.33
N LYS A 179 -1.88 -15.00 49.72
CA LYS A 179 -1.65 -16.40 50.11
C LYS A 179 -0.94 -16.53 51.46
N VAL A 180 -0.01 -15.63 51.79
CA VAL A 180 0.68 -15.63 53.09
C VAL A 180 -0.27 -15.23 54.22
N SER A 181 -1.15 -14.25 53.98
CA SER A 181 -2.20 -13.91 54.95
C SER A 181 -3.22 -15.04 55.15
N GLU A 182 -3.53 -15.83 54.11
CA GLU A 182 -4.38 -17.04 54.23
C GLU A 182 -3.68 -18.17 55.02
N ILE A 183 -2.34 -18.24 55.01
CA ILE A 183 -1.57 -19.24 55.76
C ILE A 183 -1.40 -18.84 57.23
N GLU A 184 -1.15 -17.55 57.52
CA GLU A 184 -1.03 -17.05 58.90
C GLU A 184 -2.36 -17.17 59.70
N GLU A 185 -3.51 -17.17 59.02
CA GLU A 185 -4.81 -17.48 59.64
C GLU A 185 -5.03 -18.98 59.93
N SER A 186 -4.17 -19.87 59.41
CA SER A 186 -4.33 -21.33 59.50
C SER A 186 -3.37 -22.04 60.47
N GLU A 187 -2.35 -21.36 61.01
CA GLU A 187 -1.37 -21.95 61.95
C GLU A 187 -1.63 -21.57 63.43
N PHE A 188 -2.90 -21.66 63.86
CA PHE A 188 -3.23 -21.82 65.29
C PHE A 188 -4.06 -23.09 65.50
N ASP A 189 -3.52 -24.27 65.17
CA ASP A 189 -3.75 -25.45 66.01
C ASP A 189 -2.79 -26.61 65.69
N GLN A 190 -2.25 -27.20 66.77
CA GLN A 190 -1.68 -28.55 66.89
C GLN A 190 -0.37 -28.95 66.16
N SER A 191 0.73 -28.77 66.90
CA SER A 191 1.72 -29.80 67.27
C SER A 191 1.52 -31.21 66.66
N HIS A 192 2.45 -31.65 65.79
CA HIS A 192 2.79 -33.08 65.64
C HIS A 192 4.31 -33.28 65.50
N LYS A 193 4.86 -34.10 66.40
CA LYS A 193 6.25 -34.58 66.44
C LYS A 193 6.50 -35.53 65.27
N VAL A 194 7.57 -35.32 64.49
CA VAL A 194 8.11 -36.32 63.57
C VAL A 194 9.32 -36.99 64.23
N THR A 195 9.16 -38.28 64.48
CA THR A 195 10.16 -39.19 65.06
C THR A 195 11.27 -39.47 64.05
N VAL A 196 12.51 -39.24 64.46
CA VAL A 196 13.73 -39.67 63.77
C VAL A 196 13.87 -41.19 63.93
N GLY A 197 13.70 -41.93 62.85
CA GLY A 197 13.94 -43.37 62.79
C GLY A 197 15.19 -43.68 61.97
N GLN A 198 16.28 -43.97 62.67
CA GLN A 198 17.49 -44.59 62.10
C GLN A 198 17.18 -46.03 61.67
N ASN A 199 17.66 -46.44 60.49
CA ASN A 199 18.16 -47.79 60.29
C ASN A 199 19.19 -47.81 59.15
N LEU A 200 20.45 -47.94 59.57
CA LEU A 200 21.60 -48.31 58.76
C LEU A 200 21.61 -49.83 58.66
N GLN A 201 21.48 -50.38 57.45
CA GLN A 201 21.99 -51.70 57.13
C GLN A 201 22.95 -51.57 55.94
N MET A 202 24.23 -51.78 56.24
CA MET A 202 25.29 -51.98 55.27
C MET A 202 25.04 -53.33 54.60
N ASP A 203 24.78 -53.37 53.28
CA ASP A 203 24.89 -54.60 52.50
C ASP A 203 26.25 -54.63 51.79
N GLU A 204 27.01 -55.66 52.12
CA GLU A 204 28.41 -55.89 51.80
C GLU A 204 28.50 -56.67 50.49
N ARG A 205 28.24 -56.04 49.33
CA ARG A 205 28.47 -56.64 48.00
C ARG A 205 29.11 -55.68 46.99
N VAL A 206 30.20 -55.04 47.41
CA VAL A 206 31.18 -54.40 46.53
C VAL A 206 32.18 -55.45 46.03
N LYS A 207 31.74 -56.34 45.13
CA LYS A 207 32.62 -57.21 44.34
C LYS A 207 31.96 -57.54 43.00
N ASP A 208 31.84 -56.56 42.11
CA ASP A 208 31.81 -56.77 40.64
C ASP A 208 31.75 -55.45 39.85
N PHE A 209 32.44 -54.40 40.30
CA PHE A 209 32.41 -53.07 39.64
C PHE A 209 33.11 -53.00 38.27
N SER A 210 33.85 -54.03 37.87
CA SER A 210 34.68 -54.01 36.65
C SER A 210 34.15 -54.86 35.49
N SER A 211 33.13 -55.71 35.69
CA SER A 211 32.69 -56.69 34.68
C SER A 211 31.41 -56.28 33.93
N TYR A 212 30.64 -55.31 34.44
CA TYR A 212 29.41 -54.85 33.78
C TYR A 212 29.64 -53.73 32.76
N GLU A 213 30.68 -52.89 32.90
CA GLU A 213 30.91 -51.79 31.95
C GLU A 213 31.50 -52.29 30.63
N VAL A 214 32.41 -53.26 30.68
CA VAL A 214 33.10 -53.76 29.47
C VAL A 214 32.14 -54.57 28.58
N ASN A 215 31.23 -55.35 29.16
CA ASN A 215 30.26 -56.15 28.39
C ASN A 215 29.09 -55.35 27.80
N LYS A 216 28.80 -54.14 28.31
CA LYS A 216 27.72 -53.28 27.80
C LYS A 216 28.06 -52.67 26.43
N TYR A 217 29.35 -52.39 26.18
CA TYR A 217 29.82 -51.73 24.96
C TYR A 217 30.51 -52.65 23.96
N MET A 218 30.87 -53.88 24.36
CA MET A 218 31.49 -54.92 23.52
C MET A 218 30.45 -55.92 22.96
N GLN A 219 29.26 -55.45 22.56
CA GLN A 219 28.30 -56.32 21.88
C GLN A 219 28.80 -56.62 20.45
N LYS A 220 29.22 -57.86 20.19
CA LYS A 220 29.71 -58.33 18.87
C LYS A 220 28.70 -58.21 17.72
N ASN A 221 27.44 -57.86 18.00
CA ASN A 221 26.39 -57.64 17.01
C ASN A 221 25.66 -56.32 17.29
N VAL A 222 26.29 -55.18 17.00
CA VAL A 222 25.64 -53.87 17.04
C VAL A 222 24.65 -53.81 15.87
N ARG A 223 23.36 -53.69 16.16
CA ARG A 223 22.34 -53.47 15.10
C ARG A 223 22.70 -52.17 14.36
N PRO A 224 22.62 -52.15 13.02
CA PRO A 224 22.84 -50.91 12.27
C PRO A 224 21.94 -49.81 12.84
N ILE A 225 22.54 -48.70 13.27
CA ILE A 225 21.79 -47.52 13.67
C ILE A 225 21.17 -46.97 12.38
N HIS A 226 19.91 -47.31 12.14
CA HIS A 226 19.15 -46.74 11.04
C HIS A 226 18.66 -45.37 11.48
N MET A 227 19.27 -44.32 10.93
CA MET A 227 18.77 -42.97 11.11
C MET A 227 17.38 -42.89 10.46
N PRO A 228 16.35 -42.38 11.15
CA PRO A 228 15.04 -42.16 10.55
C PRO A 228 15.20 -41.36 9.26
N GLN A 229 14.40 -41.66 8.24
CA GLN A 229 14.42 -40.85 7.02
C GLN A 229 14.12 -39.39 7.38
N MET A 230 15.09 -38.53 7.10
CA MET A 230 14.98 -37.11 7.38
C MET A 230 13.88 -36.51 6.50
N GLN A 231 12.99 -35.73 7.10
CA GLN A 231 11.98 -35.01 6.35
C GLN A 231 12.66 -34.00 5.41
N THR A 232 12.17 -33.88 4.18
CA THR A 232 12.70 -32.92 3.18
C THR A 232 12.46 -31.46 3.58
N PHE A 233 11.55 -31.20 4.52
CA PHE A 233 11.22 -29.88 5.04
C PHE A 233 10.91 -29.97 6.54
N LYS A 234 11.50 -29.10 7.36
CA LYS A 234 11.22 -28.99 8.81
C LYS A 234 10.94 -27.51 9.14
N ARG A 235 9.85 -27.25 9.86
CA ARG A 235 9.51 -25.93 10.43
C ARG A 235 9.94 -25.89 11.90
N ALA A 236 10.14 -24.70 12.46
CA ALA A 236 10.39 -24.60 13.90
C ALA A 236 9.17 -25.11 14.69
N GLU A 237 9.39 -25.91 15.72
CA GLU A 237 8.35 -26.40 16.64
C GLU A 237 8.54 -25.80 18.04
N ASP A 238 7.51 -25.85 18.89
CA ASP A 238 7.52 -25.28 20.25
C ASP A 238 8.43 -26.04 21.24
N ASP A 239 8.73 -27.30 20.98
CA ASP A 239 9.47 -28.19 21.90
C ASP A 239 10.86 -28.59 21.35
N ASP A 240 11.48 -27.70 20.57
CA ASP A 240 12.72 -27.99 19.84
C ASP A 240 13.94 -27.66 20.73
N PRO A 241 14.88 -28.60 20.97
CA PRO A 241 15.94 -28.46 21.97
C PRO A 241 16.87 -27.27 21.68
N GLY A 242 17.07 -26.42 22.69
CA GLY A 242 17.91 -25.20 22.62
C GLY A 242 17.15 -23.88 22.77
N GLN A 243 15.81 -23.93 22.85
CA GLN A 243 14.96 -22.78 23.10
C GLN A 243 14.12 -22.99 24.37
N TYR A 244 14.36 -22.20 25.41
CA TYR A 244 13.38 -22.06 26.48
C TYR A 244 12.14 -21.38 25.88
N ALA A 245 10.97 -22.04 25.92
CA ALA A 245 9.74 -21.57 25.26
C ALA A 245 9.42 -20.09 25.57
N SER A 246 9.63 -19.66 26.82
CA SER A 246 9.44 -18.27 27.25
C SER A 246 10.39 -17.28 26.58
N ARG A 247 11.63 -17.69 26.30
CA ARG A 247 12.63 -16.85 25.65
C ARG A 247 12.31 -16.65 24.17
N SER A 248 11.92 -17.72 23.47
CA SER A 248 11.51 -17.63 22.07
C SER A 248 10.30 -16.71 21.87
N GLN A 249 9.35 -16.74 22.79
CA GLN A 249 8.17 -15.85 22.76
C GLN A 249 8.58 -14.38 22.91
N ASN A 250 9.52 -14.07 23.79
CA ASN A 250 10.06 -12.72 23.96
C ASN A 250 10.81 -12.24 22.71
N GLU A 251 11.63 -13.11 22.10
CA GLU A 251 12.37 -12.81 20.87
C GLU A 251 11.41 -12.51 19.70
N ILE A 252 10.36 -13.33 19.54
CA ILE A 252 9.30 -13.10 18.54
C ILE A 252 8.59 -11.77 18.81
N GLY A 253 8.24 -11.47 20.07
CA GLY A 253 7.57 -10.24 20.46
C GLY A 253 8.38 -8.98 20.10
N VAL A 254 9.67 -8.98 20.42
CA VAL A 254 10.57 -7.86 20.10
C VAL A 254 10.72 -7.68 18.59
N VAL A 255 10.96 -8.76 17.82
CA VAL A 255 11.08 -8.68 16.36
C VAL A 255 9.80 -8.14 15.73
N LYS A 256 8.63 -8.61 16.20
CA LYS A 256 7.35 -8.11 15.71
C LYS A 256 7.19 -6.61 15.97
N ASN A 257 7.50 -6.14 17.17
CA ASN A 257 7.40 -4.72 17.51
C ASN A 257 8.33 -3.86 16.65
N LEU A 258 9.56 -4.32 16.39
CA LEU A 258 10.50 -3.62 15.51
C LEU A 258 9.98 -3.56 14.06
N ILE A 259 9.44 -4.66 13.52
CA ILE A 259 8.85 -4.70 12.18
C ILE A 259 7.70 -3.70 12.07
N VAL A 260 6.79 -3.67 13.06
CA VAL A 260 5.64 -2.74 13.05
C VAL A 260 6.10 -1.30 13.05
N ASN A 261 7.03 -0.93 13.93
CA ASN A 261 7.54 0.43 14.04
C ASN A 261 8.24 0.88 12.76
N TYR A 262 9.11 0.03 12.20
CA TYR A 262 9.83 0.35 10.98
C TYR A 262 8.87 0.44 9.78
N PHE A 263 7.96 -0.54 9.63
CA PHE A 263 6.98 -0.54 8.56
C PHE A 263 6.08 0.70 8.60
N ASN A 264 5.63 1.12 9.79
CA ASN A 264 4.83 2.32 9.95
C ASN A 264 5.61 3.61 9.59
N THR A 265 6.92 3.62 9.83
CA THR A 265 7.79 4.72 9.42
C THR A 265 7.85 4.81 7.89
N VAL A 266 8.17 3.69 7.22
CA VAL A 266 8.21 3.61 5.75
C VAL A 266 6.85 3.96 5.14
N ARG A 267 5.77 3.48 5.76
CA ARG A 267 4.39 3.78 5.35
C ARG A 267 4.09 5.27 5.31
N LYS A 268 4.48 6.00 6.36
CA LYS A 268 4.30 7.46 6.42
C LYS A 268 5.09 8.16 5.31
N THR A 269 6.32 7.73 5.08
CA THR A 269 7.13 8.25 3.97
C THR A 269 6.45 7.99 2.63
N MET A 270 5.99 6.77 2.37
CA MET A 270 5.31 6.38 1.13
C MET A 270 3.99 7.15 0.91
N ASN A 271 3.23 7.44 1.97
CA ASN A 271 2.01 8.25 1.90
C ASN A 271 2.27 9.69 1.43
N ASP A 272 3.47 10.23 1.66
CA ASP A 272 3.86 11.57 1.21
C ASP A 272 4.55 11.54 -0.17
N THR A 273 5.48 10.60 -0.38
CA THR A 273 6.33 10.59 -1.58
C THR A 273 5.60 10.10 -2.82
N VAL A 274 4.65 9.17 -2.71
CA VAL A 274 3.92 8.63 -3.88
C VAL A 274 3.01 9.68 -4.52
N PRO A 275 2.13 10.38 -3.78
CA PRO A 275 1.34 11.48 -4.36
C PRO A 275 2.21 12.56 -5.00
N LYS A 276 3.33 12.96 -4.35
CA LYS A 276 4.27 13.93 -4.92
C LYS A 276 4.89 13.46 -6.24
N THR A 277 5.22 12.17 -6.32
CA THR A 277 5.76 11.56 -7.54
C THR A 277 4.73 11.56 -8.67
N ILE A 278 3.49 11.18 -8.39
CA ILE A 278 2.40 11.21 -9.37
C ILE A 278 2.16 12.65 -9.84
N MET A 279 2.13 13.62 -8.92
CA MET A 279 1.96 15.02 -9.26
C MET A 279 3.10 15.52 -10.15
N ALA A 280 4.36 15.17 -9.87
CA ALA A 280 5.50 15.63 -10.65
C ALA A 280 5.58 14.97 -12.04
N PHE A 281 5.54 13.65 -12.10
CA PHE A 281 5.83 12.88 -13.33
C PHE A 281 4.62 12.65 -14.23
N LEU A 282 3.39 12.69 -13.70
CA LEU A 282 2.17 12.47 -14.49
C LEU A 282 1.37 13.75 -14.67
N VAL A 283 0.95 14.40 -13.58
CA VAL A 283 0.01 15.54 -13.66
C VAL A 283 0.71 16.80 -14.19
N ASN A 284 1.78 17.24 -13.52
CA ASN A 284 2.49 18.46 -13.89
C ASN A 284 3.25 18.29 -15.20
N LYS A 285 3.85 17.12 -15.42
CA LYS A 285 4.53 16.81 -16.68
C LYS A 285 3.59 16.87 -17.87
N SER A 286 2.44 16.18 -17.80
CA SER A 286 1.45 16.21 -18.88
C SER A 286 0.88 17.62 -19.09
N LYS A 287 0.62 18.37 -18.03
CA LYS A 287 0.18 19.78 -18.13
C LYS A 287 1.20 20.67 -18.86
N ASN A 288 2.48 20.56 -18.51
CA ASN A 288 3.54 21.40 -19.09
C ASN A 288 3.84 21.02 -20.55
N ASP A 289 3.78 19.73 -20.86
CA ASP A 289 4.09 19.23 -22.19
C ASP A 289 2.88 19.31 -23.15
N ALA A 290 1.65 19.43 -22.62
CA ALA A 290 0.41 19.46 -23.41
C ALA A 290 0.44 20.50 -24.53
N GLN A 291 0.78 21.75 -24.22
CA GLN A 291 0.79 22.83 -25.21
C GLN A 291 1.80 22.56 -26.32
N ASN A 292 3.03 22.19 -25.95
CA ASN A 292 4.09 21.91 -26.92
C ASN A 292 3.75 20.71 -27.80
N CYS A 293 3.22 19.64 -27.21
CA CYS A 293 2.78 18.44 -27.91
C CYS A 293 1.67 18.77 -28.92
N LEU A 294 0.63 19.48 -28.48
CA LEU A 294 -0.47 19.87 -29.35
C LEU A 294 -0.03 20.80 -30.49
N ILE A 295 0.85 21.76 -30.22
CA ILE A 295 1.39 22.64 -31.27
C ILE A 295 2.19 21.83 -32.29
N GLN A 296 3.05 20.93 -31.83
CA GLN A 296 3.84 20.07 -32.72
C GLN A 296 2.95 19.18 -33.58
N THR A 297 1.89 18.59 -33.01
CA THR A 297 1.02 17.72 -33.79
C THR A 297 0.10 18.51 -34.75
N ILE A 298 -0.42 19.66 -34.35
CA ILE A 298 -1.35 20.44 -35.20
C ILE A 298 -0.59 21.16 -36.33
N TYR A 299 0.62 21.64 -36.08
CA TYR A 299 1.38 22.47 -37.03
C TYR A 299 2.59 21.76 -37.66
N GLY A 300 3.07 20.64 -37.11
CA GLY A 300 4.27 19.93 -37.59
C GLY A 300 4.07 19.14 -38.88
N ASP A 301 2.83 18.72 -39.17
CA ASP A 301 2.48 17.97 -40.38
C ASP A 301 1.79 18.90 -41.39
N GLY A 302 2.61 19.62 -42.16
CA GLY A 302 2.22 20.68 -43.12
C GLY A 302 1.24 20.32 -44.26
N THR A 303 0.64 19.12 -44.25
CA THR A 303 -0.36 18.67 -45.22
C THR A 303 -1.71 18.28 -44.61
N GLN A 304 -1.87 18.19 -43.29
CA GLN A 304 -3.11 17.70 -42.67
C GLN A 304 -4.02 18.79 -42.07
N LEU A 305 -3.52 20.01 -41.81
CA LEU A 305 -4.31 21.04 -41.12
C LEU A 305 -5.61 21.38 -41.87
N GLN A 306 -5.56 21.53 -43.20
CA GLN A 306 -6.77 21.78 -43.99
C GLN A 306 -7.76 20.61 -43.97
N SER A 307 -7.25 19.37 -43.90
CA SER A 307 -8.10 18.19 -43.75
C SER A 307 -8.72 18.10 -42.36
N LEU A 308 -8.00 18.49 -41.31
CA LEU A 308 -8.47 18.47 -39.92
C LEU A 308 -9.49 19.58 -39.64
N LEU A 309 -9.38 20.72 -40.34
CA LEU A 309 -10.33 21.82 -40.33
C LEU A 309 -11.50 21.63 -41.32
N GLY A 310 -11.66 20.42 -41.87
CA GLY A 310 -12.87 20.07 -42.63
C GLY A 310 -14.11 20.11 -41.72
N GLU A 311 -15.16 20.79 -42.19
CA GLU A 311 -16.47 20.75 -41.51
C GLU A 311 -17.07 19.36 -41.58
N ASP A 312 -17.72 18.95 -40.50
CA ASP A 312 -18.54 17.75 -40.53
C ASP A 312 -19.73 17.88 -41.50
N THR A 313 -20.11 16.78 -42.14
CA THR A 313 -21.20 16.75 -43.14
C THR A 313 -22.51 17.29 -42.58
N GLU A 314 -22.83 17.01 -41.30
CA GLU A 314 -24.07 17.47 -40.67
C GLU A 314 -24.04 18.98 -40.43
N THR A 315 -22.89 19.50 -39.97
CA THR A 315 -22.71 20.94 -39.72
C THR A 315 -22.75 21.72 -41.04
N ARG A 316 -22.13 21.16 -42.09
CA ARG A 316 -22.17 21.73 -43.44
C ARG A 316 -23.60 21.76 -44.00
N GLN A 317 -24.36 20.67 -43.90
CA GLN A 317 -25.76 20.62 -44.35
C GLN A 317 -26.64 21.61 -43.60
N ARG A 318 -26.49 21.72 -42.27
CA ARG A 318 -27.22 22.73 -41.48
C ARG A 318 -26.89 24.14 -41.95
N ARG A 319 -25.61 24.44 -42.22
CA ARG A 319 -25.19 25.75 -42.71
C ARG A 319 -25.80 26.04 -44.08
N GLU A 320 -25.73 25.10 -45.01
CA GLU A 320 -26.32 25.21 -46.35
C GLU A 320 -27.85 25.44 -46.27
N HIS A 321 -28.55 24.73 -45.39
CA HIS A 321 -29.98 24.93 -45.16
C HIS A 321 -30.31 26.30 -44.56
N CYS A 322 -29.55 26.76 -43.56
CA CYS A 322 -29.72 28.09 -42.98
C CYS A 322 -29.42 29.20 -44.02
N GLU A 323 -28.46 28.98 -44.90
CA GLU A 323 -28.10 29.90 -45.99
C GLU A 323 -29.23 30.01 -47.03
N GLU A 324 -29.80 28.87 -47.43
CA GLU A 324 -30.96 28.82 -48.32
C GLU A 324 -32.21 29.48 -47.70
N MET A 325 -32.47 29.21 -46.43
CA MET A 325 -33.55 29.86 -45.67
C MET A 325 -33.36 31.37 -45.59
N ALA A 326 -32.14 31.82 -45.27
CA ALA A 326 -31.82 33.25 -45.19
C ALA A 326 -31.98 33.95 -46.54
N LYS A 327 -31.61 33.27 -47.64
CA LYS A 327 -31.81 33.80 -48.99
C LYS A 327 -33.31 33.94 -49.30
N THR A 328 -34.09 32.89 -49.09
CA THR A 328 -35.54 32.90 -49.32
C THR A 328 -36.25 34.01 -48.53
N LEU A 329 -35.84 34.23 -47.28
CA LEU A 329 -36.37 35.31 -46.45
C LEU A 329 -36.00 36.70 -46.96
N ARG A 330 -34.77 36.90 -47.49
CA ARG A 330 -34.37 38.17 -48.12
C ARG A 330 -35.16 38.43 -49.39
N ASP A 331 -35.26 37.43 -50.25
CA ASP A 331 -36.03 37.54 -51.50
C ASP A 331 -37.49 37.90 -51.19
N SER A 332 -38.08 37.28 -50.16
CA SER A 332 -39.44 37.57 -49.69
C SER A 332 -39.59 39.00 -49.15
N LEU A 333 -38.57 39.53 -48.46
CA LEU A 333 -38.54 40.91 -47.99
C LEU A 333 -38.47 41.90 -49.15
N ASP A 334 -37.67 41.59 -50.17
CA ASP A 334 -37.54 42.41 -51.37
C ASP A 334 -38.86 42.47 -52.14
N TYR A 335 -39.55 41.33 -52.31
CA TYR A 335 -40.90 41.32 -52.88
C TYR A 335 -41.90 42.16 -52.08
N LEU A 336 -41.85 42.12 -50.73
CA LEU A 336 -42.71 42.97 -49.90
C LEU A 336 -42.38 44.46 -50.08
N ASN A 337 -41.11 44.81 -50.25
CA ASN A 337 -40.69 46.18 -50.53
C ASN A 337 -41.18 46.64 -51.92
N GLU A 338 -41.08 45.80 -52.95
CA GLU A 338 -41.58 46.11 -54.29
C GLU A 338 -43.11 46.35 -54.29
N VAL A 339 -43.86 45.48 -53.60
CA VAL A 339 -45.32 45.63 -53.45
C VAL A 339 -45.66 46.92 -52.71
N ARG A 340 -44.95 47.22 -51.62
CA ARG A 340 -45.12 48.50 -50.89
C ARG A 340 -44.90 49.68 -51.84
N ASP A 341 -43.81 49.70 -52.59
CA ASP A 341 -43.46 50.82 -53.47
C ASP A 341 -44.44 50.97 -54.64
N PHE A 342 -45.06 49.86 -55.09
CA PHE A 342 -46.16 49.88 -56.07
C PHE A 342 -47.40 50.60 -55.50
N TYR A 343 -47.85 50.22 -54.30
CA TYR A 343 -49.02 50.85 -53.67
C TYR A 343 -48.81 52.34 -53.35
N PHE A 344 -47.60 52.76 -52.99
CA PHE A 344 -47.31 54.19 -52.76
C PHE A 344 -47.20 55.00 -54.06
N LYS A 345 -46.82 54.38 -55.19
CA LYS A 345 -46.85 55.04 -56.51
C LYS A 345 -48.27 55.28 -57.01
N GLU A 346 -49.14 54.27 -56.95
CA GLU A 346 -50.56 54.43 -57.33
C GLU A 346 -51.28 55.51 -56.49
N ALA A 347 -50.96 55.62 -55.20
CA ALA A 347 -51.49 56.67 -54.33
C ALA A 347 -50.98 58.08 -54.67
N SER A 348 -49.85 58.20 -55.37
CA SER A 348 -49.26 59.49 -55.78
C SER A 348 -49.68 59.97 -57.17
N GLU A 349 -50.06 59.04 -58.06
CA GLU A 349 -50.55 59.35 -59.42
C GLU A 349 -52.07 59.56 -59.49
N GLY A 350 -52.79 59.25 -58.40
CA GLY A 350 -54.25 59.44 -58.26
C GLY A 350 -54.69 60.81 -57.70
N LEU A 351 -53.77 61.77 -57.56
CA LEU A 351 -54.00 63.17 -57.16
C LEU A 351 -53.59 64.08 -58.32
#